data_AF-A0A7C5PH12-F1
#
_entry.id   AF-A0A7C5PH12-F1
#
_cell.length_a   1.000
_cell.length_b   1.000
_cell.length_c   1.000
_cell.angle_alpha   90.00
_cell.angle_beta   90.00
_cell.angle_gamma   90.00
#
_symmetry.space_group_name_H-M   'P 1'
#
loop_
_entity.id
_entity.type
_entity.pdbx_description
1 polymer ?
#
loop_
_entity_poly.entity_id
_entity_poly.type
_entity_poly.pdbx_seq_one_letter_code
_entity_poly.pdbx_strand_id
1 'polypeptide(L)'
;MEAKAMVAMGGAEDEELERLRRKKLEKMLREAGRGGGGKLKERIVIPAEDGNGLNARLSEHFGRAPYFIIVELEDGNISNVQAVPNESEHFGGFGRPPDRILQFRPNAVITYGMGPRALSIFQEAGIAVLKANADTVKDVVEAYRQDKLEELTEGCRHAHHR
;
A
#
# COMPACT_ATOMS: atom_id res chain seq x y z
N MET A 1 24.54 31.88 -53.47
CA MET A 1 23.99 30.61 -52.95
C MET A 1 24.02 30.70 -51.44
N GLU A 2 22.85 30.75 -50.82
CA GLU A 2 22.65 30.85 -49.37
C GLU A 2 22.83 29.49 -48.68
N ALA A 3 23.32 29.53 -47.43
CA ALA A 3 23.03 28.52 -46.40
C ALA A 3 23.12 29.25 -45.04
N LYS A 4 21.99 29.77 -44.54
CA LYS A 4 21.03 29.14 -43.60
C LYS A 4 21.45 29.32 -42.13
N ALA A 5 20.84 30.34 -41.51
CA ALA A 5 20.74 30.50 -40.06
C ALA A 5 19.82 29.43 -39.45
N MET A 6 20.16 28.92 -38.26
CA MET A 6 19.25 28.14 -37.41
C MET A 6 19.18 28.77 -36.01
N VAL A 7 18.21 29.68 -35.90
CA VAL A 7 17.24 29.88 -34.80
C VAL A 7 17.75 29.73 -33.36
N ALA A 8 18.01 30.88 -32.72
CA ALA A 8 17.58 31.13 -31.34
C ALA A 8 16.05 31.34 -31.32
N MET A 9 15.35 30.89 -30.27
CA MET A 9 14.05 31.38 -29.73
C MET A 9 13.29 30.24 -29.01
N GLY A 10 13.63 29.97 -27.74
CA GLY A 10 12.73 29.30 -26.79
C GLY A 10 11.88 30.39 -26.14
N GLY A 11 10.72 30.67 -26.73
CA GLY A 11 9.88 31.82 -26.43
C GLY A 11 8.97 31.61 -25.22
N ALA A 12 8.36 32.70 -24.75
CA ALA A 12 7.49 32.85 -23.58
C ALA A 12 6.39 31.78 -23.37
N GLU A 13 6.10 30.94 -24.38
CA GLU A 13 5.16 29.82 -24.30
C GLU A 13 5.59 28.74 -23.30
N ASP A 14 6.90 28.47 -23.18
CA ASP A 14 7.43 27.48 -22.21
C ASP A 14 7.29 27.98 -20.76
N GLU A 15 7.49 29.28 -20.52
CA GLU A 15 7.32 29.90 -19.20
C GLU A 15 5.85 29.92 -18.75
N GLU A 16 4.92 30.16 -19.68
CA GLU A 16 3.49 30.17 -19.39
C GLU A 16 2.97 28.77 -19.07
N LEU A 17 3.47 27.74 -19.75
CA LEU A 17 3.15 26.34 -19.48
C LEU A 17 3.66 25.90 -18.11
N GLU A 18 4.89 26.24 -17.74
CA GLU A 18 5.44 25.97 -16.40
C GLU A 18 4.67 26.71 -15.30
N ARG A 19 4.28 27.97 -15.55
CA ARG A 19 3.44 28.74 -14.63
C ARG A 19 2.06 28.11 -14.43
N LEU A 20 1.45 27.59 -15.51
CA LEU A 20 0.18 26.88 -15.46
C LEU A 20 0.28 25.55 -14.71
N ARG A 21 1.34 24.77 -14.95
CA ARG A 21 1.62 23.52 -14.22
C ARG A 21 1.79 23.78 -12.73
N ARG A 22 2.59 24.79 -12.35
CA ARG A 22 2.79 25.18 -10.95
C ARG A 22 1.49 25.65 -10.31
N LYS A 23 0.72 26.50 -10.97
CA LYS A 23 -0.60 26.94 -10.46
C LYS A 23 -1.57 25.77 -10.31
N LYS A 24 -1.56 24.83 -11.25
CA LYS A 24 -2.38 23.61 -11.17
C LYS A 24 -1.96 22.74 -9.99
N LEU A 25 -0.65 22.55 -9.79
CA LEU A 25 -0.10 21.82 -8.65
C LEU A 25 -0.45 22.50 -7.32
N GLU A 26 -0.23 23.82 -7.20
CA GLU A 26 -0.59 24.60 -6.01
C GLU A 26 -2.10 24.58 -5.74
N LYS A 27 -2.93 24.61 -6.79
CA LYS A 27 -4.39 24.48 -6.68
C LYS A 27 -4.78 23.09 -6.20
N MET A 28 -4.19 22.02 -6.76
CA MET A 28 -4.41 20.64 -6.32
C MET A 28 -3.98 20.43 -4.86
N LEU A 29 -2.84 20.98 -4.45
CA LEU A 29 -2.38 20.95 -3.06
C LEU A 29 -3.31 21.74 -2.14
N ARG A 30 -3.82 22.90 -2.58
CA ARG A 30 -4.82 23.68 -1.83
C ARG A 30 -6.18 23.01 -1.77
N GLU A 31 -6.60 22.29 -2.81
CA GLU A 31 -7.86 21.55 -2.85
C GLU A 31 -7.78 20.30 -1.95
N ALA A 32 -6.65 19.59 -1.97
CA ALA A 32 -6.33 18.57 -0.98
C ALA A 32 -6.32 19.14 0.46
N GLY A 33 -5.87 20.38 0.63
CA GLY A 33 -5.84 21.09 1.92
C GLY A 33 -7.11 21.89 2.27
N ARG A 34 -8.14 21.95 1.42
CA ARG A 34 -9.37 22.76 1.65
C ARG A 34 -10.58 21.94 2.10
N GLY A 35 -10.38 20.65 2.39
CA GLY A 35 -11.36 19.77 3.01
C GLY A 35 -10.97 19.39 4.44
N GLY A 36 -10.78 20.38 5.33
CA GLY A 36 -10.44 20.16 6.73
C GLY A 36 -9.00 19.70 6.96
N GLY A 37 -8.39 20.15 8.06
CA GLY A 37 -7.13 19.59 8.57
C GLY A 37 -7.34 18.16 9.09
N GLY A 38 -7.80 17.26 8.23
CA GLY A 38 -7.89 15.85 8.49
C GLY A 38 -6.50 15.26 8.37
N LYS A 39 -5.96 14.80 9.49
CA LYS A 39 -4.73 14.04 9.52
C LYS A 39 -4.82 12.88 8.52
N LEU A 40 -3.75 12.62 7.76
CA LEU A 40 -3.75 11.52 6.80
C LEU A 40 -3.84 10.20 7.58
N LYS A 41 -4.92 9.45 7.37
CA LYS A 41 -5.16 8.17 8.04
C LYS A 41 -4.97 7.03 7.07
N GLU A 42 -4.06 6.13 7.42
CA GLU A 42 -3.79 4.93 6.65
C GLU A 42 -3.96 3.70 7.55
N ARG A 43 -4.45 2.61 6.96
CA ARG A 43 -4.58 1.33 7.62
C ARG A 43 -3.88 0.26 6.80
N ILE A 44 -2.94 -0.40 7.43
CA ILE A 44 -2.08 -1.41 6.81
C ILE A 44 -2.39 -2.75 7.47
N VAL A 45 -2.55 -3.80 6.68
CA VAL A 45 -2.78 -5.15 7.18
C VAL A 45 -1.61 -6.05 6.82
N ILE A 46 -1.08 -6.76 7.82
CA ILE A 46 0.13 -7.57 7.70
C ILE A 46 -0.17 -8.99 8.23
N PRO A 47 -0.04 -10.06 7.43
CA PRO A 47 -0.18 -11.43 7.91
C PRO A 47 1.00 -11.80 8.82
N ALA A 48 0.74 -12.36 9.99
CA ALA A 48 1.74 -12.64 11.02
C ALA A 48 1.65 -14.06 11.57
N GLU A 49 2.77 -14.55 12.11
CA GLU A 49 2.90 -15.86 12.76
C GLU A 49 2.24 -15.88 14.16
N ASP A 50 2.12 -14.72 14.81
CA ASP A 50 1.54 -14.59 16.15
C ASP A 50 0.89 -13.21 16.37
N GLY A 51 0.31 -13.01 17.55
CA GLY A 51 -0.37 -11.78 17.95
C GLY A 51 0.52 -10.72 18.61
N ASN A 52 1.85 -10.79 18.51
CA ASN A 52 2.78 -9.90 19.23
C ASN A 52 2.88 -8.47 18.66
N GLY A 53 1.88 -8.01 17.91
CA GLY A 53 1.78 -6.66 17.37
C GLY A 53 3.00 -6.29 16.53
N LEU A 54 3.68 -5.19 16.89
CA LEU A 54 4.87 -4.71 16.16
C LEU A 54 6.06 -5.68 16.22
N ASN A 55 6.13 -6.54 17.22
CA ASN A 55 7.21 -7.52 17.36
C ASN A 55 6.91 -8.85 16.66
N ALA A 56 5.69 -9.03 16.14
CA ALA A 56 5.31 -10.25 15.45
C ALA A 56 6.13 -10.42 14.18
N ARG A 57 6.50 -11.67 13.88
CA ARG A 57 7.08 -12.05 12.59
C ARG A 57 6.00 -12.17 11.54
N LEU A 58 6.34 -11.80 10.30
CA LEU A 58 5.42 -11.95 9.17
C LEU A 58 5.24 -13.44 8.82
N SER A 59 4.03 -13.81 8.40
CA SER A 59 3.76 -15.16 7.89
C SER A 59 4.13 -15.26 6.41
N GLU A 60 4.85 -16.32 6.03
CA GLU A 60 5.17 -16.65 4.64
C GLU A 60 3.93 -17.01 3.79
N HIS A 61 2.83 -17.38 4.45
CA HIS A 61 1.62 -17.86 3.80
C HIS A 61 0.42 -16.99 4.17
N PHE A 62 0.15 -15.96 3.36
CA PHE A 62 -0.95 -15.02 3.57
C PHE A 62 -2.28 -15.68 3.98
N GLY A 63 -2.75 -16.69 3.24
CA GLY A 63 -4.06 -17.30 3.50
C GLY A 63 -4.11 -18.13 4.80
N ARG A 64 -2.97 -18.66 5.24
CA ARG A 64 -2.83 -19.52 6.43
C ARG A 64 -2.13 -18.80 7.59
N ALA A 65 -1.96 -17.48 7.50
CA ALA A 65 -1.42 -16.70 8.60
C ALA A 65 -2.39 -16.81 9.79
N PRO A 66 -1.94 -17.22 10.98
CA PRO A 66 -2.80 -17.34 12.16
C PRO A 66 -3.31 -15.99 12.66
N TYR A 67 -2.59 -14.90 12.38
CA TYR A 67 -2.99 -13.55 12.75
C TYR A 67 -2.84 -12.58 11.58
N PHE A 68 -3.65 -11.51 11.62
CA PHE A 68 -3.46 -10.29 10.85
C PHE A 68 -3.19 -9.14 11.83
N ILE A 69 -2.05 -8.48 11.68
CA ILE A 69 -1.73 -7.27 12.42
C ILE A 69 -2.19 -6.07 11.61
N ILE A 70 -3.08 -5.30 12.21
CA ILE A 70 -3.63 -4.06 11.66
C ILE A 70 -2.85 -2.91 12.28
N VAL A 71 -2.17 -2.13 11.46
CA VAL A 71 -1.43 -0.94 11.88
C VAL A 71 -2.12 0.28 11.29
N GLU A 72 -2.49 1.21 12.16
CA GLU A 72 -3.07 2.49 11.73
C GLU A 72 -2.02 3.59 11.84
N LEU A 73 -1.84 4.33 10.76
CA LEU A 73 -0.98 5.50 10.72
C LEU A 73 -1.84 6.76 10.71
N GLU A 74 -1.40 7.76 11.47
CA GLU A 74 -1.96 9.10 11.45
C GLU A 74 -0.79 10.09 11.22
N ASP A 75 -0.84 10.81 10.09
CA ASP A 75 0.28 11.64 9.59
C ASP A 75 1.60 10.88 9.51
N GLY A 76 1.55 9.64 9.03
CA GLY A 76 2.71 8.77 8.90
C GLY A 76 3.29 8.26 10.22
N ASN A 77 2.62 8.48 11.37
CA ASN A 77 3.03 7.94 12.66
C ASN A 77 2.06 6.85 13.11
N ILE A 78 2.57 5.78 13.74
CA ILE A 78 1.73 4.71 14.27
C ILE A 78 0.82 5.29 15.36
N SER A 79 -0.48 5.25 15.11
CA SER A 79 -1.52 5.71 16.04
C SER A 79 -2.20 4.54 16.77
N ASN A 80 -2.23 3.36 16.16
CA ASN A 80 -2.82 2.16 16.73
C ASN A 80 -2.22 0.88 16.13
N VAL A 81 -2.21 -0.20 16.92
CA VAL A 81 -1.79 -1.55 16.50
C VAL A 81 -2.73 -2.57 17.11
N GLN A 82 -3.36 -3.38 16.27
CA GLN A 82 -4.30 -4.42 16.68
C GLN A 82 -3.91 -5.76 16.07
N ALA A 83 -3.84 -6.81 16.89
CA ALA A 83 -3.74 -8.18 16.42
C ALA A 83 -5.15 -8.78 16.29
N VAL A 84 -5.46 -9.36 15.14
CA VAL A 84 -6.74 -10.04 14.87
C VAL A 84 -6.46 -11.49 14.47
N PRO A 85 -7.02 -12.48 15.19
CA PRO A 85 -6.93 -13.88 14.77
C PRO A 85 -7.56 -14.11 13.39
N ASN A 86 -6.96 -15.00 12.60
CA ASN A 86 -7.53 -15.41 11.34
C ASN A 86 -8.66 -16.42 11.57
N GLU A 87 -9.90 -15.96 11.46
CA GLU A 87 -11.11 -16.79 11.59
C GLU A 87 -11.73 -17.16 10.23
N SER A 88 -10.89 -17.27 9.19
CA SER A 88 -11.32 -17.74 7.87
C SER A 88 -11.55 -19.26 7.84
N GLU A 89 -12.00 -19.75 6.70
CA GLU A 89 -12.18 -21.19 6.42
C GLU A 89 -10.93 -22.04 6.73
N HIS A 90 -9.72 -21.47 6.62
CA HIS A 90 -8.48 -22.18 6.93
C HIS A 90 -8.28 -22.49 8.42
N PHE A 91 -9.04 -21.82 9.30
CA PHE A 91 -8.99 -21.98 10.76
C PHE A 91 -10.33 -22.43 11.33
N GLY A 92 -11.19 -23.06 10.51
CA GLY A 92 -12.49 -23.58 10.93
C GLY A 92 -13.59 -22.53 11.06
N GLY A 93 -13.31 -21.28 10.64
CA GLY A 93 -14.31 -20.23 10.56
C GLY A 93 -14.96 -20.12 9.18
N PHE A 94 -15.38 -18.91 8.80
CA PHE A 94 -16.15 -18.66 7.58
C PHE A 94 -15.55 -17.54 6.73
N GLY A 95 -15.67 -17.70 5.41
CA GLY A 95 -15.21 -16.75 4.41
C GLY A 95 -13.72 -16.89 4.13
N ARG A 96 -13.30 -16.35 2.98
CA ARG A 96 -11.89 -16.38 2.56
C ARG A 96 -11.12 -15.28 3.31
N PRO A 97 -9.83 -15.48 3.61
CA PRO A 97 -8.97 -14.45 4.21
C PRO A 97 -9.08 -13.05 3.58
N PRO A 98 -9.00 -12.88 2.24
CA PRO A 98 -9.08 -11.54 1.64
C PRO A 98 -10.43 -10.87 1.89
N ASP A 99 -11.55 -11.59 1.83
CA ASP A 99 -12.89 -11.02 2.05
C ASP A 99 -13.04 -10.47 3.48
N ARG A 100 -12.46 -11.16 4.48
CA ARG A 100 -12.45 -10.70 5.86
C ARG A 100 -11.57 -9.47 6.03
N ILE A 101 -10.40 -9.46 5.39
CA ILE A 101 -9.47 -8.32 5.46
C ILE A 101 -10.09 -7.05 4.85
N LEU A 102 -10.85 -7.18 3.76
CA LEU A 102 -11.55 -6.05 3.13
C LEU A 102 -12.52 -5.33 4.10
N GLN A 103 -13.06 -6.04 5.11
CA GLN A 103 -13.94 -5.42 6.12
C GLN A 103 -13.20 -4.40 6.98
N PHE A 104 -11.89 -4.57 7.13
CA PHE A 104 -11.04 -3.58 7.78
C PHE A 104 -10.74 -2.39 6.87
N ARG A 105 -11.22 -2.31 5.63
CA ARG A 105 -10.96 -1.17 4.72
C ARG A 105 -9.48 -0.74 4.71
N PRO A 106 -8.54 -1.66 4.47
CA PRO A 106 -7.12 -1.30 4.44
C PRO A 106 -6.82 -0.41 3.24
N ASN A 107 -5.82 0.45 3.41
CA ASN A 107 -5.20 1.18 2.30
C ASN A 107 -4.17 0.29 1.59
N ALA A 108 -3.48 -0.56 2.35
CA ALA A 108 -2.48 -1.48 1.83
C ALA A 108 -2.46 -2.81 2.60
N VAL A 109 -2.06 -3.87 1.90
CA VAL A 109 -1.71 -5.16 2.49
C VAL A 109 -0.24 -5.42 2.21
N ILE A 110 0.56 -5.69 3.23
CA ILE A 110 1.98 -6.00 3.06
C ILE A 110 2.21 -7.49 3.35
N THR A 111 2.80 -8.23 2.42
CA THR A 111 3.01 -9.68 2.55
C THR A 111 4.26 -10.12 1.78
N TYR A 112 4.88 -11.24 2.12
CA TYR A 112 5.95 -11.82 1.29
C TYR A 112 5.43 -12.31 -0.07
N GLY A 113 4.22 -12.86 -0.07
CA GLY A 113 3.60 -13.41 -1.25
C GLY A 113 2.10 -13.58 -1.06
N MET A 114 1.39 -13.68 -2.18
CA MET A 114 -0.05 -13.83 -2.21
C MET A 114 -0.44 -14.68 -3.42
N GLY A 115 -1.39 -15.62 -3.24
CA GLY A 115 -1.92 -16.39 -4.35
C GLY A 115 -2.71 -15.49 -5.33
N PRO A 116 -2.73 -15.81 -6.64
CA PRO A 116 -3.28 -14.94 -7.68
C PRO A 116 -4.75 -14.58 -7.46
N ARG A 117 -5.55 -15.50 -6.89
CA ARG A 117 -6.95 -15.24 -6.58
C ARG A 117 -7.12 -14.17 -5.50
N ALA A 118 -6.32 -14.24 -4.43
CA ALA A 118 -6.39 -13.25 -3.36
C ALA A 118 -5.86 -11.89 -3.82
N LEU A 119 -4.81 -11.89 -4.66
CA LEU A 119 -4.25 -10.67 -5.23
C LEU A 119 -5.27 -9.93 -6.10
N SER A 120 -5.97 -10.65 -7.00
CA SER A 120 -7.02 -10.06 -7.85
C SER A 120 -8.11 -9.37 -7.02
N ILE A 121 -8.53 -9.98 -5.91
CA ILE A 121 -9.57 -9.43 -5.03
C ILE A 121 -9.15 -8.05 -4.45
N PHE A 122 -7.89 -7.91 -4.01
CA PHE A 122 -7.41 -6.61 -3.50
C PHE A 122 -7.25 -5.58 -4.61
N GLN A 123 -6.72 -5.99 -5.77
CA GLN A 123 -6.56 -5.09 -6.93
C GLN A 123 -7.91 -4.58 -7.44
N GLU A 124 -8.91 -5.45 -7.57
CA GLU A 124 -10.29 -5.07 -7.94
C GLU A 124 -10.92 -4.12 -6.92
N ALA A 125 -10.55 -4.25 -5.64
CA ALA A 125 -10.98 -3.34 -4.57
C ALA A 125 -10.15 -2.04 -4.49
N GLY A 126 -9.17 -1.84 -5.36
CA GLY A 126 -8.29 -0.66 -5.36
C GLY A 126 -7.34 -0.59 -4.17
N ILE A 127 -6.99 -1.73 -3.59
CA ILE A 127 -6.09 -1.84 -2.43
C ILE A 127 -4.71 -2.27 -2.90
N ALA A 128 -3.69 -1.49 -2.54
CA ALA A 128 -2.31 -1.82 -2.86
C ALA A 128 -1.86 -3.07 -2.12
N VAL A 129 -1.22 -4.00 -2.83
CA VAL A 129 -0.57 -5.15 -2.21
C VAL A 129 0.92 -4.96 -2.38
N LEU A 130 1.66 -4.88 -1.27
CA LEU A 130 3.09 -4.58 -1.26
C LEU A 130 3.88 -5.80 -0.81
N LYS A 131 5.05 -5.97 -1.42
CA LYS A 131 5.97 -7.05 -1.10
C LYS A 131 6.81 -6.69 0.13
N ALA A 132 6.72 -7.52 1.17
CA ALA A 132 7.54 -7.38 2.36
C ALA A 132 9.04 -7.59 2.03
N ASN A 133 9.90 -6.76 2.63
CA ASN A 133 11.37 -6.85 2.54
C ASN A 133 12.04 -6.97 3.93
N ALA A 134 11.25 -7.23 4.96
CA ALA A 134 11.67 -7.34 6.35
C ALA A 134 10.83 -8.40 7.08
N ASP A 135 11.33 -8.87 8.23
CA ASP A 135 10.77 -10.02 8.93
C ASP A 135 9.83 -9.70 10.08
N THR A 136 9.85 -8.46 10.58
CA THR A 136 8.98 -8.02 11.68
C THR A 136 7.98 -6.98 11.21
N VAL A 137 6.82 -6.93 11.88
CA VAL A 137 5.79 -5.91 11.61
C VAL A 137 6.36 -4.50 11.77
N LYS A 138 7.17 -4.26 12.80
CA LYS A 138 7.82 -2.97 13.01
C LYS A 138 8.67 -2.56 11.81
N ASP A 139 9.57 -3.43 11.38
CA ASP A 139 10.55 -3.09 10.34
C ASP A 139 9.88 -2.94 8.98
N VAL A 140 8.85 -3.75 8.68
CA VAL A 140 8.12 -3.64 7.41
C VAL A 140 7.25 -2.37 7.36
N VAL A 141 6.71 -1.92 8.50
CA VAL A 141 6.00 -0.64 8.60
C VAL A 141 6.98 0.53 8.44
N GLU A 142 8.19 0.45 9.01
CA GLU A 142 9.23 1.46 8.76
C GLU A 142 9.62 1.52 7.29
N ALA A 143 9.76 0.37 6.62
CA ALA A 143 10.03 0.32 5.18
C ALA A 143 8.88 0.92 4.34
N TYR A 144 7.62 0.67 4.73
CA TYR A 144 6.44 1.30 4.12
C TYR A 144 6.49 2.83 4.24
N ARG A 145 6.73 3.35 5.46
CA ARG A 145 6.81 4.80 5.72
C ARG A 145 7.93 5.50 4.94
N GLN A 146 8.94 4.75 4.54
CA GLN A 146 10.09 5.22 3.77
C GLN A 146 9.95 4.98 2.25
N ASP A 147 8.78 4.50 1.80
CA ASP A 147 8.50 4.19 0.39
C ASP A 147 9.50 3.20 -0.23
N LYS A 148 9.91 2.19 0.55
CA LYS A 148 10.91 1.17 0.16
C LYS A 148 10.31 -0.16 -0.28
N LEU A 149 8.99 -0.26 -0.35
CA LEU A 149 8.30 -1.49 -0.70
C LEU A 149 7.85 -1.45 -2.16
N GLU A 150 7.96 -2.60 -2.83
CA GLU A 150 7.51 -2.76 -4.20
C GLU A 150 6.08 -3.29 -4.23
N GLU A 151 5.30 -2.89 -5.23
CA GLU A 151 3.97 -3.43 -5.44
C GLU A 151 4.05 -4.88 -5.95
N LEU A 152 3.28 -5.76 -5.31
CA LEU A 152 3.11 -7.13 -5.74
C LEU A 152 2.03 -7.18 -6.83
N THR A 153 2.44 -7.20 -8.09
CA THR A 153 1.53 -7.20 -9.24
C THR A 153 1.22 -8.60 -9.78
N GLU A 154 2.07 -9.59 -9.46
CA GLU A 154 1.92 -10.98 -9.88
C GLU A 154 1.73 -11.93 -8.68
N GLY A 155 0.75 -12.83 -8.78
CA GLY A 155 0.45 -13.80 -7.73
C GLY A 155 1.36 -15.03 -7.76
N CYS A 156 1.71 -15.58 -6.59
CA CYS A 156 2.51 -16.79 -6.48
C CYS A 156 1.67 -18.05 -6.78
N ARG A 157 2.20 -18.97 -7.61
CA ARG A 157 1.52 -20.24 -7.98
C ARG A 157 1.70 -21.39 -7.00
N HIS A 158 2.34 -21.17 -5.85
CA HIS A 158 2.58 -22.22 -4.85
C HIS A 158 1.29 -22.55 -4.07
N ALA A 159 0.37 -23.25 -4.73
CA ALA A 159 -0.83 -23.82 -4.11
C ALA A 159 -0.63 -25.32 -3.89
N HIS A 160 0.26 -25.71 -2.98
CA HIS A 160 0.23 -27.08 -2.45
C HIS A 160 -0.79 -27.11 -1.31
N HIS A 161 -2.02 -27.46 -1.66
CA HIS A 161 -2.93 -28.08 -0.71
C HIS A 161 -2.30 -29.40 -0.27
N ARG A 162 -1.89 -29.48 1.00
CA ARG A 162 -1.94 -30.72 1.76
C ARG A 162 -3.10 -30.61 2.75
#